data_AF-A0A1G4SKL9-F1
#
_entry.id   AF-A0A1G4SKL9-F1
#
_cell.length_a   1.000
_cell.length_b   1.000
_cell.length_c   1.000
_cell.angle_alpha   90.00
_cell.angle_beta   90.00
_cell.angle_gamma   90.00
#
_symmetry.space_group_name_H-M   'P 1'
#
loop_
_entity.id
_entity.type
_entity.pdbx_description
1 polymer ?
#
loop_
_entity_poly.entity_id
_entity_poly.type
_entity_poly.pdbx_seq_one_letter_code
_entity_poly.pdbx_strand_id
1 'polypeptide(L)'
;MIRDYQAIQKTWFLCGKQRIIRTTGKHRGVKLLATVDYATGEIVWQEDEKYTAETFLSFLQKVVAHYPKGKIVIVLDNARIHHAKLIQPFLEEMKGRLELVFLPPYSPKLNLVEGLWKWLKSDVINNVFYHTVAEIRNNVQQFMDEIMKSRWSIIDRLCVRC
;
A
#
# COMPACT_ATOMS: atom_id res chain seq x y z
N MET A 1 6.49 -0.82 -0.73
CA MET A 1 7.34 -1.14 -1.92
C MET A 1 6.99 -2.52 -2.42
N ILE A 2 6.63 -2.63 -3.70
CA ILE A 2 6.34 -3.88 -4.39
C ILE A 2 7.46 -4.13 -5.39
N ARG A 3 8.11 -5.28 -5.30
CA ARG A 3 9.27 -5.64 -6.13
C ARG A 3 8.90 -6.74 -7.11
N ASP A 4 9.62 -6.78 -8.24
CA ASP A 4 9.45 -7.73 -9.34
C ASP A 4 10.02 -9.13 -9.06
N TYR A 5 10.80 -9.30 -8.00
CA TYR A 5 11.44 -10.57 -7.64
C TYR A 5 11.03 -11.08 -6.26
N GLN A 6 11.12 -12.42 -6.10
CA GLN A 6 11.16 -13.20 -4.85
C GLN A 6 9.88 -13.63 -4.14
N ALA A 7 8.68 -13.37 -4.66
CA ALA A 7 7.48 -13.94 -4.03
C ALA A 7 7.10 -15.30 -4.67
N ILE A 8 8.01 -16.28 -4.64
CA ILE A 8 7.60 -17.67 -4.87
C ILE A 8 6.81 -18.10 -3.64
N GLN A 9 5.56 -18.46 -3.84
CA GLN A 9 4.69 -18.98 -2.80
C GLN A 9 4.26 -20.40 -3.15
N LYS A 10 3.94 -21.19 -2.13
CA LYS A 10 3.43 -22.55 -2.31
C LYS A 10 2.20 -22.50 -3.22
N THR A 11 2.21 -23.32 -4.27
CA THR A 11 1.09 -23.45 -5.21
C THR A 11 0.97 -24.91 -5.63
N TRP A 12 -0.23 -25.28 -6.09
CA TRP A 12 -0.51 -26.63 -6.56
C TRP A 12 -0.18 -26.76 -8.05
N PHE A 13 0.45 -27.87 -8.40
CA PHE A 13 0.72 -28.28 -9.77
C PHE A 13 0.60 -29.79 -9.88
N LEU A 14 0.30 -30.28 -11.08
CA LEU A 14 0.24 -31.70 -11.35
C LEU A 14 1.61 -32.34 -11.08
N CYS A 15 1.62 -33.55 -10.51
CA CYS A 15 2.84 -34.31 -10.26
C CYS A 15 3.68 -34.42 -11.56
N GLY A 16 4.96 -34.06 -11.47
CA GLY A 16 5.88 -34.03 -12.62
C GLY A 16 5.77 -32.81 -13.53
N LYS A 17 4.82 -31.88 -13.29
CA LYS A 17 4.64 -30.64 -14.07
C LYS A 17 4.87 -29.39 -13.21
N GLN A 18 5.97 -29.36 -12.46
CA GLN A 18 6.31 -28.21 -11.63
C GLN A 18 6.45 -26.94 -12.49
N ARG A 19 5.72 -25.90 -12.11
CA ARG A 19 5.78 -24.60 -12.79
C ARG A 19 7.14 -23.95 -12.52
N ILE A 20 7.83 -23.56 -13.60
CA ILE A 20 9.09 -22.82 -13.54
C ILE A 20 8.77 -21.34 -13.72
N ILE A 21 9.18 -20.51 -12.77
CA ILE A 21 9.01 -19.06 -12.80
C ILE A 21 10.39 -18.44 -13.03
N ARG A 22 10.54 -17.70 -14.14
CA ARG A 22 11.78 -17.01 -14.47
C ARG A 22 12.00 -15.82 -13.52
N THR A 23 13.26 -15.42 -13.33
CA THR A 23 13.63 -14.24 -12.52
C THR A 23 14.77 -13.48 -13.19
N THR A 24 14.72 -12.16 -13.21
CA THR A 24 15.76 -11.31 -13.86
C THR A 24 16.92 -10.92 -12.96
N GLY A 25 16.85 -11.20 -11.65
CA GLY A 25 17.87 -10.84 -10.65
C GLY A 25 18.07 -9.33 -10.43
N LYS A 26 17.31 -8.48 -11.12
CA LYS A 26 17.35 -7.01 -11.00
C LYS A 26 16.34 -6.56 -9.96
N HIS A 27 16.70 -5.59 -9.14
CA HIS A 27 15.81 -5.08 -8.09
C HIS A 27 14.93 -3.96 -8.65
N ARG A 28 13.89 -4.32 -9.41
CA ARG A 28 12.95 -3.33 -9.95
C ARG A 28 11.61 -3.43 -9.24
N GLY A 29 10.86 -2.33 -9.20
CA GLY A 29 9.62 -2.31 -8.45
C GLY A 29 9.04 -0.92 -8.33
N VAL A 30 7.84 -0.87 -7.76
CA VAL A 30 7.06 0.34 -7.55
C VAL A 30 6.98 0.64 -6.05
N LYS A 31 7.02 1.91 -5.68
CA LYS A 31 6.83 2.32 -4.28
C LYS A 31 5.44 2.93 -4.19
N LEU A 32 4.64 2.38 -3.29
CA LEU A 32 3.28 2.81 -3.07
C LEU A 32 3.15 3.36 -1.65
N LEU A 33 2.35 4.42 -1.54
CA LEU A 33 1.73 4.90 -0.32
C LEU A 33 0.23 4.66 -0.43
N ALA A 34 -0.41 4.26 0.67
CA ALA A 34 -1.86 4.12 0.71
C ALA A 34 -2.40 4.36 2.12
N THR A 35 -3.67 4.73 2.18
CA THR A 35 -4.53 4.70 3.35
C THR A 35 -5.76 3.87 3.04
N VAL A 36 -6.33 3.24 4.08
CA VAL A 36 -7.62 2.55 4.02
C VAL A 36 -8.53 3.18 5.07
N ASP A 37 -9.68 3.68 4.65
CA ASP A 37 -10.75 4.08 5.56
C ASP A 37 -11.47 2.84 6.06
N TYR A 38 -11.36 2.56 7.35
CA TYR A 38 -11.93 1.37 7.98
C TYR A 38 -13.47 1.36 7.96
N ALA A 39 -14.11 2.53 7.89
CA ALA A 39 -15.57 2.64 7.93
C ALA A 39 -16.19 2.46 6.54
N THR A 40 -15.54 3.00 5.51
CA THR A 40 -16.09 3.03 4.14
C THR A 40 -15.42 2.05 3.18
N GLY A 41 -14.25 1.52 3.53
CA GLY A 41 -13.42 0.71 2.63
C GLY A 41 -12.73 1.53 1.54
N GLU A 42 -12.79 2.87 1.60
CA GLU A 42 -12.14 3.75 0.63
C GLU A 42 -10.61 3.63 0.73
N ILE A 43 -9.95 3.55 -0.43
CA ILE A 43 -8.49 3.50 -0.52
C ILE A 43 -8.00 4.75 -1.25
N VAL A 44 -7.17 5.55 -0.57
CA VAL A 44 -6.41 6.62 -1.23
C VAL A 44 -4.99 6.14 -1.37
N TRP A 45 -4.46 6.06 -2.59
CA TRP A 45 -3.12 5.57 -2.84
C TRP A 45 -2.36 6.41 -3.86
N GLN A 46 -1.03 6.32 -3.84
CA GLN A 46 -0.14 7.02 -4.74
C GLN A 46 1.08 6.15 -5.04
N GLU A 47 1.49 6.13 -6.31
CA GLU A 47 2.76 5.59 -6.72
C GLU A 47 3.81 6.69 -6.82
N ASP A 48 5.01 6.41 -6.32
CA ASP A 48 6.18 7.25 -6.51
C ASP A 48 7.43 6.43 -6.85
N GLU A 49 8.39 7.06 -7.53
CA GLU A 49 9.70 6.45 -7.77
C GLU A 49 10.55 6.41 -6.49
N LYS A 50 10.30 7.34 -5.57
CA LYS A 50 11.04 7.53 -4.32
C LYS A 50 10.11 7.37 -3.12
N TYR A 51 10.70 7.17 -1.95
CA TYR A 51 9.99 7.08 -0.68
C TYR A 51 10.68 8.05 0.26
N THR A 52 10.33 9.32 0.14
CA THR A 52 10.95 10.44 0.85
C THR A 52 9.90 11.22 1.64
N ALA A 53 10.36 12.22 2.40
CA ALA A 53 9.47 13.09 3.16
C ALA A 53 8.56 13.93 2.23
N GLU A 54 9.07 14.34 1.07
CA GLU A 54 8.36 15.13 0.07
C GLU A 54 7.23 14.32 -0.58
N THR A 55 7.49 13.05 -0.95
CA THR A 55 6.44 12.17 -1.49
C THR A 55 5.37 11.90 -0.44
N PHE A 56 5.75 11.78 0.83
CA PHE A 56 4.80 11.62 1.92
C PHE A 56 3.97 12.88 2.18
N LEU A 57 4.59 14.06 2.13
CA LEU A 57 3.88 15.33 2.23
C LEU A 57 2.84 15.49 1.11
N SER A 58 3.25 15.23 -0.13
CA SER A 58 2.35 15.25 -1.29
C SER A 58 1.19 14.27 -1.11
N PHE A 59 1.46 13.08 -0.57
CA PHE A 59 0.43 12.10 -0.26
C PHE A 59 -0.53 12.59 0.85
N LEU A 60 -0.03 13.23 1.92
CA LEU A 60 -0.90 13.81 2.95
C LEU A 60 -1.82 14.90 2.39
N GLN A 61 -1.30 15.76 1.51
CA GLN A 61 -2.10 16.77 0.80
C GLN A 61 -3.19 16.11 -0.04
N LYS A 62 -2.86 15.02 -0.74
CA LYS A 62 -3.83 14.23 -1.52
C LYS A 62 -4.94 13.65 -0.63
N VAL A 63 -4.60 13.08 0.53
CA VAL A 63 -5.58 12.54 1.47
C VAL A 63 -6.50 13.65 2.00
N VAL A 64 -5.96 14.80 2.37
CA VAL A 64 -6.74 15.96 2.83
C VAL A 64 -7.69 16.45 1.74
N ALA A 65 -7.23 16.53 0.49
CA ALA A 65 -8.07 16.95 -0.63
C ALA A 65 -9.19 15.93 -0.93
N HIS A 66 -8.91 14.63 -0.77
CA HIS A 66 -9.89 13.55 -0.99
C HIS A 66 -11.03 13.59 0.04
N TYR A 67 -10.73 13.96 1.28
CA TYR A 67 -11.72 14.13 2.34
C TYR A 67 -11.89 15.62 2.64
N PRO A 68 -12.76 16.37 1.94
CA PRO A 68 -12.86 17.81 2.12
C PRO A 68 -13.47 18.23 3.48
N LYS A 69 -14.13 17.32 4.19
CA LYS A 69 -14.88 17.60 5.43
C LYS A 69 -14.50 16.65 6.57
N GLY A 70 -14.72 17.10 7.81
CA GLY A 70 -14.51 16.34 9.03
C GLY A 70 -13.11 16.52 9.62
N LYS A 71 -12.72 15.65 10.56
CA LYS A 71 -11.35 15.51 11.07
C LYS A 71 -10.78 14.21 10.52
N ILE A 72 -9.53 14.21 10.05
CA ILE A 72 -8.82 13.03 9.56
C ILE A 72 -7.82 12.63 10.64
N VAL A 73 -7.88 11.36 11.04
CA VAL A 73 -6.86 10.75 11.88
C VAL A 73 -6.20 9.65 11.05
N ILE A 74 -4.91 9.78 10.78
CA ILE A 74 -4.15 8.76 10.05
C ILE A 74 -3.33 7.96 11.04
N VAL A 75 -3.56 6.66 11.09
CA VAL A 75 -2.79 5.71 11.89
C VAL A 75 -1.61 5.20 11.05
N LEU A 76 -0.39 5.41 11.53
CA LEU A 76 0.86 5.13 10.82
C LEU A 76 1.77 4.20 11.60
N ASP A 77 2.69 3.55 10.89
CA ASP A 77 3.86 2.93 11.51
C ASP A 77 4.93 3.99 11.87
N ASN A 78 6.06 3.55 12.40
CA ASN A 78 7.16 4.45 12.81
C ASN A 78 8.21 4.63 11.69
N ALA A 79 7.83 4.58 10.42
CA ALA A 79 8.79 4.83 9.35
C ALA A 79 9.40 6.24 9.47
N ARG A 80 10.72 6.35 9.30
CA ARG A 80 11.48 7.61 9.52
C ARG A 80 10.92 8.81 8.75
N ILE A 81 10.36 8.58 7.56
CA ILE A 81 9.79 9.65 6.73
C ILE A 81 8.56 10.32 7.38
N HIS A 82 7.83 9.60 8.24
CA HIS A 82 6.66 10.13 8.96
C HIS A 82 7.05 11.06 10.11
N HIS A 83 8.33 11.09 10.49
CA HIS A 83 8.88 11.99 11.52
C HIS A 83 9.78 13.07 10.92
N ALA A 84 9.82 13.21 9.60
CA ALA A 84 10.68 14.18 8.94
C ALA A 84 10.27 15.61 9.30
N LYS A 85 11.23 16.46 9.70
CA LYS A 85 10.97 17.87 10.02
C LYS A 85 10.27 18.63 8.89
N LEU A 86 10.53 18.22 7.64
CA LEU A 86 9.94 18.80 6.43
C LEU A 86 8.40 18.79 6.43
N ILE A 87 7.75 17.81 7.07
CA ILE A 87 6.27 17.74 7.07
C ILE A 87 5.63 18.54 8.22
N GLN A 88 6.42 18.99 9.20
CA GLN A 88 5.88 19.65 10.39
C GLN A 88 5.13 20.96 10.10
N PRO A 89 5.58 21.86 9.19
CA PRO A 89 4.84 23.07 8.87
C PRO A 89 3.43 22.78 8.37
N PHE A 90 3.28 21.77 7.51
CA PHE A 90 1.99 21.33 6.99
C PHE A 90 1.10 20.72 8.08
N LEU A 91 1.68 19.94 9.00
CA LEU A 91 0.91 19.38 10.13
C LEU A 91 0.43 20.47 11.10
N GLU A 92 1.22 21.53 11.31
CA GLU A 92 0.79 22.66 12.14
C GLU A 92 -0.31 23.48 11.45
N GLU A 93 -0.18 23.76 10.15
CA GLU A 93 -1.24 24.38 9.34
C GLU A 93 -2.56 23.58 9.41
N MET A 94 -2.44 22.24 9.43
CA MET A 94 -3.57 21.33 9.40
C MET A 94 -3.99 20.80 10.78
N LYS A 95 -3.48 21.33 11.89
CA LYS A 95 -3.64 20.77 13.24
C LYS A 95 -5.08 20.53 13.70
N GLY A 96 -6.03 21.36 13.26
CA GLY A 96 -7.46 21.18 13.54
C GLY A 96 -8.15 20.14 12.63
N ARG A 97 -7.49 19.75 11.55
CA ARG A 97 -8.07 18.98 10.44
C ARG A 97 -7.42 17.61 10.26
N LEU A 98 -6.10 17.48 10.47
CA LEU A 98 -5.31 16.28 10.25
C LEU A 98 -4.49 15.97 11.50
N GLU A 99 -4.60 14.74 11.99
CA GLU A 99 -3.83 14.22 13.11
C GLU A 99 -3.14 12.92 12.71
N LEU A 100 -1.86 12.78 13.06
CA LEU A 100 -1.10 11.55 12.86
C LEU A 100 -0.99 10.80 14.19
N VAL A 101 -1.41 9.54 14.20
CA VAL A 101 -1.32 8.64 15.36
C VAL A 101 -0.36 7.51 15.01
N PHE A 102 0.61 7.25 15.87
CA PHE A 102 1.64 6.25 15.64
C PHE A 102 1.34 4.96 16.39
N LEU A 103 1.41 3.84 15.69
CA LEU A 103 1.29 2.52 16.28
C LEU A 103 2.50 2.20 17.18
N PRO A 104 2.35 1.26 18.14
CA PRO A 104 3.50 0.73 18.85
C PRO A 104 4.54 0.17 17.88
N PRO A 105 5.85 0.33 18.17
CA PRO A 105 6.91 -0.24 17.33
C PRO A 105 6.70 -1.73 17.06
N TYR A 106 7.10 -2.18 15.86
CA TYR A 106 7.03 -3.59 15.43
C TYR A 106 5.63 -4.23 15.50
N SER A 107 4.58 -3.44 15.31
CA SER A 107 3.17 -3.91 15.31
C SER A 107 2.51 -3.90 13.92
N PRO A 108 3.09 -4.57 12.89
CA PRO A 108 2.55 -4.52 11.53
C PRO A 108 1.16 -5.15 11.42
N LYS A 109 0.77 -6.02 12.36
CA LYS A 109 -0.57 -6.63 12.40
C LYS A 109 -1.68 -5.62 12.68
N LEU A 110 -1.36 -4.47 13.27
CA LEU A 110 -2.31 -3.41 13.58
C LEU A 110 -2.48 -2.42 12.42
N ASN A 111 -1.62 -2.51 11.40
CA ASN A 111 -1.67 -1.63 10.24
C ASN A 111 -2.46 -2.29 9.10
N LEU A 112 -3.69 -1.80 8.84
CA LEU A 112 -4.56 -2.33 7.77
C LEU A 112 -3.90 -2.33 6.39
N VAL A 113 -3.05 -1.32 6.13
CA VAL A 113 -2.35 -1.17 4.85
C VAL A 113 -1.35 -2.32 4.62
N GLU A 114 -0.81 -2.94 5.68
CA GLU A 114 -0.01 -4.16 5.55
C GLU A 114 -0.84 -5.35 5.04
N GLY A 115 -2.11 -5.44 5.45
CA GLY A 115 -3.07 -6.41 4.91
C GLY A 115 -3.33 -6.17 3.42
N LEU A 116 -3.54 -4.92 3.02
CA LEU A 116 -3.68 -4.52 1.62
C LEU A 116 -2.45 -4.92 0.79
N TRP A 117 -1.24 -4.69 1.30
CA TRP A 117 0.00 -5.11 0.63
C TRP A 117 0.15 -6.61 0.50
N LYS A 118 -0.29 -7.39 1.50
CA LYS A 118 -0.31 -8.85 1.39
C LYS A 118 -1.29 -9.32 0.32
N TRP A 119 -2.47 -8.72 0.26
CA TRP A 119 -3.47 -9.04 -0.76
C TRP A 119 -2.94 -8.70 -2.16
N LEU A 120 -2.43 -7.49 -2.38
CA LEU A 120 -1.85 -7.10 -3.65
C LEU A 120 -0.74 -8.06 -4.07
N LYS A 121 0.20 -8.39 -3.17
CA LYS A 121 1.28 -9.35 -3.49
C LYS A 121 0.71 -10.72 -3.88
N SER A 122 -0.32 -11.19 -3.16
CA SER A 122 -1.00 -12.45 -3.46
C SER A 122 -1.54 -12.53 -4.86
N ASP A 123 -2.22 -11.47 -5.31
CA ASP A 123 -2.98 -11.51 -6.56
C ASP A 123 -2.13 -11.07 -7.76
N VAL A 124 -1.17 -10.16 -7.55
CA VAL A 124 -0.40 -9.54 -8.62
C VAL A 124 1.02 -10.11 -8.73
N ILE A 125 1.71 -10.36 -7.62
CA ILE A 125 3.16 -10.59 -7.65
C ILE A 125 3.53 -12.07 -7.48
N ASN A 126 2.80 -12.78 -6.63
CA ASN A 126 3.14 -14.13 -6.24
C ASN A 126 3.09 -15.07 -7.45
N ASN A 127 4.18 -15.80 -7.69
CA ASN A 127 4.29 -16.76 -8.78
C ASN A 127 4.12 -16.21 -10.21
N VAL A 128 4.26 -14.88 -10.38
CA VAL A 128 4.20 -14.20 -11.69
C VAL A 128 5.57 -13.61 -12.01
N PHE A 129 5.95 -13.68 -13.30
CA PHE A 129 7.15 -13.03 -13.81
C PHE A 129 6.77 -11.90 -14.75
N TYR A 130 7.32 -10.72 -14.48
CA TYR A 130 7.14 -9.53 -15.30
C TYR A 130 8.43 -9.17 -16.03
N HIS A 131 8.32 -8.83 -17.31
CA HIS A 131 9.46 -8.46 -18.14
C HIS A 131 9.88 -7.00 -17.89
N THR A 132 8.91 -6.15 -17.51
CA THR A 132 9.11 -4.71 -17.33
C THR A 132 8.42 -4.18 -16.08
N VAL A 133 8.90 -3.03 -15.57
CA VAL A 133 8.24 -2.32 -14.46
C VAL A 133 6.88 -1.76 -14.89
N ALA A 134 6.73 -1.41 -16.17
CA ALA A 134 5.47 -0.93 -16.72
C ALA A 134 4.35 -1.97 -16.59
N GLU A 135 4.66 -3.25 -16.81
CA GLU A 135 3.68 -4.33 -16.58
C GLU A 135 3.26 -4.40 -15.12
N ILE A 136 4.20 -4.28 -14.18
CA ILE A 136 3.88 -4.29 -12.74
C ILE A 136 2.97 -3.11 -12.39
N ARG A 137 3.30 -1.91 -12.87
CA ARG A 137 2.46 -0.71 -12.69
C ARG A 137 1.05 -0.92 -13.19
N ASN A 138 0.90 -1.43 -14.41
CA ASN A 138 -0.41 -1.67 -15.01
C ASN A 138 -1.22 -2.69 -14.20
N ASN A 139 -0.60 -3.78 -13.76
CA ASN A 139 -1.31 -4.80 -12.97
C ASN A 139 -1.65 -4.30 -11.55
N VAL A 140 -0.78 -3.48 -10.94
CA VAL A 140 -1.06 -2.81 -9.66
C VAL A 140 -2.23 -1.85 -9.79
N GLN A 141 -2.25 -1.02 -10.83
CA GLN A 141 -3.35 -0.10 -11.11
C GLN A 141 -4.66 -0.87 -11.31
N GLN A 142 -4.65 -1.89 -12.17
CA GLN A 142 -5.82 -2.73 -12.41
C GLN A 142 -6.30 -3.41 -11.13
N PHE A 143 -5.39 -3.96 -10.31
CA PHE A 143 -5.75 -4.54 -9.02
C PHE A 143 -6.46 -3.53 -8.11
N MET A 144 -5.90 -2.33 -7.96
CA MET A 144 -6.50 -1.27 -7.15
C MET A 144 -7.89 -0.91 -7.67
N ASP A 145 -8.04 -0.74 -8.99
CA ASP A 145 -9.32 -0.40 -9.62
C ASP A 145 -10.36 -1.51 -9.42
N GLU A 146 -9.97 -2.78 -9.52
CA GLU A 146 -10.87 -3.92 -9.29
C GLU A 146 -11.35 -4.02 -7.84
N ILE A 147 -10.45 -3.93 -6.85
CA ILE A 147 -10.87 -4.04 -5.44
C ILE A 147 -11.75 -2.87 -5.02
N MET A 148 -11.51 -1.67 -5.56
CA MET A 148 -12.29 -0.47 -5.26
C MET A 148 -13.73 -0.54 -5.79
N LYS A 149 -14.04 -1.43 -6.73
CA LYS A 149 -15.43 -1.68 -7.17
C LYS A 149 -16.31 -2.28 -6.07
N SER A 150 -15.71 -2.97 -5.09
CA SER A 150 -16.42 -3.63 -3.99
C SER A 150 -15.80 -3.27 -2.64
N ARG A 151 -16.17 -2.09 -2.13
CA ARG A 151 -15.70 -1.59 -0.82
C ARG A 151 -16.02 -2.52 0.36
N TRP A 152 -17.15 -3.23 0.29
CA TRP A 152 -17.51 -4.22 1.30
C TRP A 152 -16.50 -5.36 1.39
N SER A 153 -15.96 -5.81 0.26
CA SER A 153 -14.93 -6.87 0.26
C SER A 153 -13.62 -6.40 0.88
N ILE A 154 -13.31 -5.11 0.75
CA ILE A 154 -12.14 -4.49 1.40
C ILE A 154 -12.32 -4.52 2.92
N ILE A 155 -13.47 -4.06 3.43
CA ILE A 155 -13.78 -4.07 4.87
C ILE A 155 -13.75 -5.49 5.42
N ASP A 156 -14.49 -6.43 4.80
CA ASP A 156 -14.56 -7.82 5.27
C ASP A 156 -13.17 -8.45 5.33
N ARG A 157 -12.36 -8.28 4.28
CA ARG A 157 -11.05 -8.90 4.17
C ARG A 157 -9.99 -8.25 5.05
N LEU A 158 -9.98 -6.92 5.16
CA LEU A 158 -8.92 -6.19 5.85
C LEU A 158 -9.26 -5.86 7.31
N CYS A 159 -10.53 -5.59 7.61
CA CYS A 159 -10.95 -5.07 8.92
C CYS A 159 -11.63 -6.13 9.80
N VAL A 160 -12.26 -7.16 9.22
CA VAL A 160 -13.06 -8.14 9.99
C VAL A 160 -12.32 -9.47 10.17
N ARG A 161 -11.67 -10.00 9.13
CA ARG A 161 -11.02 -11.32 9.15
C ARG A 161 -9.59 -11.32 9.74
N CYS A 162 -9.29 -10.45 10.71
CA CYS A 162 -7.96 -10.31 11.32
C CYS A 162 -7.46 -11.58 12.01
#